data_AF-A0A1H5V9R2-F1
#
_entry.id   AF-A0A1H5V9R2-F1
#
_cell.length_a   1.000
_cell.length_b   1.000
_cell.length_c   1.000
_cell.angle_alpha   90.00
_cell.angle_beta   90.00
_cell.angle_gamma   90.00
#
_symmetry.space_group_name_H-M   'P 1'
#
loop_
_entity.id
_entity.type
_entity.pdbx_description
1 polymer ?
#
loop_
_entity_poly.entity_id
_entity_poly.type
_entity_poly.pdbx_seq_one_letter_code
_entity_poly.pdbx_strand_id
1 'polypeptide(L)'
;MKVEMDLYNDWIETVKEIFRGSGAPLPQDWSADEVGLEYYLQTSASEEEAEERRKANEQRLTDMQRTLLDNMETVVVPDIREKTGYGGSQFRFRWMYSQGEHIVEECSQYRIPLGPSPE
;
A
#
# COMPACT_ATOMS: atom_id res chain seq x y z
N MET A 1 14.78 -16.75 -2.92
CA MET A 1 13.40 -16.23 -3.01
C MET A 1 13.48 -14.80 -3.51
N LYS A 2 12.62 -14.40 -4.45
CA LYS A 2 12.56 -13.01 -4.95
C LYS A 2 11.27 -12.38 -4.44
N VAL A 3 11.38 -11.27 -3.71
CA VAL A 3 10.23 -10.52 -3.19
C VAL A 3 10.26 -9.12 -3.80
N GLU A 4 9.13 -8.72 -4.39
CA GLU A 4 8.86 -7.38 -4.91
C GLU A 4 7.72 -6.78 -4.07
N MET A 5 7.99 -5.68 -3.36
CA MET A 5 7.00 -5.02 -2.48
C MET A 5 7.40 -3.55 -2.30
N ASP A 6 6.48 -2.63 -2.57
CA ASP A 6 6.62 -1.20 -2.28
C ASP A 6 5.24 -0.63 -1.93
N LEU A 7 4.80 -0.88 -0.70
CA LEU A 7 3.43 -0.59 -0.28
C LEU A 7 3.12 0.90 -0.29
N TYR A 8 4.10 1.75 0.00
CA TYR A 8 3.90 3.20 -0.01
C TYR A 8 3.77 3.71 -1.45
N ASN A 9 4.63 3.26 -2.37
CA ASN A 9 4.48 3.65 -3.76
C ASN A 9 3.19 3.11 -4.39
N ASP A 10 2.75 1.90 -4.03
CA ASP A 10 1.45 1.36 -4.45
C ASP A 10 0.27 2.24 -4.00
N TRP A 11 0.35 2.77 -2.76
CA TRP A 11 -0.62 3.75 -2.26
C TRP A 11 -0.57 5.06 -3.05
N ILE A 12 0.62 5.59 -3.35
CA ILE A 12 0.80 6.79 -4.17
C ILE A 12 0.19 6.63 -5.57
N GLU A 13 0.45 5.50 -6.22
CA GLU A 13 -0.15 5.23 -7.54
C GLU A 13 -1.67 5.14 -7.45
N THR A 14 -2.21 4.53 -6.38
CA THR A 14 -3.66 4.51 -6.16
C THR A 14 -4.24 5.92 -5.97
N VAL A 15 -3.57 6.79 -5.21
CA VAL A 15 -3.97 8.19 -5.04
C VAL A 15 -4.01 8.90 -6.40
N LYS A 16 -2.98 8.75 -7.23
CA LYS A 16 -2.96 9.33 -8.59
C LYS A 16 -4.13 8.85 -9.44
N GLU A 17 -4.51 7.58 -9.36
CA GLU A 17 -5.68 7.04 -10.05
C GLU A 17 -7.00 7.63 -9.52
N ILE A 18 -7.13 7.84 -8.21
CA ILE A 18 -8.31 8.49 -7.60
C ILE A 18 -8.50 9.90 -8.17
N PHE A 19 -7.44 10.71 -8.19
CA PHE A 19 -7.48 12.06 -8.75
C PHE A 19 -7.73 12.07 -10.26
N ARG A 20 -7.16 11.11 -11.00
CA ARG A 20 -7.46 10.96 -12.44
C ARG A 20 -8.93 10.60 -12.66
N GLY A 21 -9.47 9.69 -11.87
CA GLY A 21 -10.88 9.25 -11.93
C GLY A 21 -11.87 10.34 -11.51
N SER A 22 -11.47 11.27 -10.65
CA SER A 22 -12.30 12.42 -10.24
C SER A 22 -12.32 13.56 -11.26
N GLY A 23 -11.52 13.46 -12.34
CA GLY A 23 -11.41 14.50 -13.37
C GLY A 23 -10.42 15.62 -13.05
N ALA A 24 -9.65 15.48 -11.96
CA ALA A 24 -8.62 16.43 -11.53
C ALA A 24 -7.26 15.71 -11.38
N PRO A 25 -6.66 15.21 -12.47
CA PRO A 25 -5.42 14.44 -12.40
C PRO A 25 -4.28 15.28 -11.81
N LEU A 26 -3.51 14.69 -10.90
CA LEU A 26 -2.29 15.31 -10.36
C LEU A 26 -1.18 15.39 -11.42
N PRO A 27 -0.28 16.39 -11.32
CA PRO A 27 0.91 16.46 -12.17
C PRO A 27 1.78 15.20 -12.07
N GLN A 28 2.39 14.81 -13.20
CA GLN A 28 3.17 13.58 -13.30
C GLN A 28 4.57 13.68 -12.67
N ASP A 29 5.06 14.91 -12.54
CA ASP A 29 6.37 15.25 -12.00
C ASP A 29 6.34 15.46 -10.48
N TRP A 30 5.17 15.38 -9.85
CA TRP A 30 5.04 15.43 -8.40
C TRP A 30 5.71 14.23 -7.73
N SER A 31 6.42 14.54 -6.66
CA SER A 31 6.98 13.58 -5.73
C SER A 31 5.88 12.83 -4.97
N ALA A 32 6.25 11.70 -4.36
CA ALA A 32 5.36 10.95 -3.48
C ALA A 32 4.83 11.81 -2.32
N ASP A 33 5.66 12.70 -1.78
CA ASP A 33 5.27 13.60 -0.69
C ASP A 33 4.21 14.60 -1.13
N GLU A 34 4.38 15.22 -2.31
CA GLU A 34 3.39 16.15 -2.86
C GLU A 34 2.05 15.45 -3.16
N VAL A 35 2.10 14.25 -3.76
CA VAL A 35 0.89 13.46 -4.02
C VAL A 35 0.18 13.07 -2.72
N GLY A 36 0.93 12.61 -1.73
CA GLY A 36 0.37 12.20 -0.44
C GLY A 36 -0.21 13.38 0.35
N LEU A 37 0.45 14.53 0.31
CA LEU A 37 -0.05 15.75 0.96
C LEU A 37 -1.36 16.22 0.33
N GLU A 38 -1.42 16.29 -1.00
CA GLU A 38 -2.62 16.72 -1.73
C GLU A 38 -3.82 15.81 -1.45
N TYR A 39 -3.59 14.50 -1.29
CA TYR A 39 -4.65 13.59 -0.88
C TYR A 39 -5.25 13.95 0.49
N TYR A 40 -4.42 14.21 1.49
CA TYR A 40 -4.91 14.54 2.83
C TYR A 40 -5.49 15.96 2.92
N LEU A 41 -5.01 16.91 2.10
CA LEU A 41 -5.58 18.26 2.01
C LEU A 41 -7.08 18.25 1.63
N GLN A 42 -7.56 17.23 0.92
CA GLN A 42 -8.99 17.09 0.58
C GLN A 42 -9.89 16.93 1.81
N THR A 43 -9.34 16.50 2.96
CA THR A 43 -10.13 16.15 4.15
C THR A 43 -9.62 16.74 5.47
N SER A 44 -8.38 17.25 5.52
CA SER A 44 -7.80 17.89 6.71
C SER A 44 -8.23 19.35 6.85
N ALA A 45 -8.25 19.87 8.08
CA ALA A 45 -8.60 21.26 8.37
C ALA A 45 -7.43 22.24 8.12
N SER A 46 -6.20 21.74 8.07
CA SER A 46 -5.00 22.52 7.77
C SER A 46 -3.96 21.70 7.00
N GLU A 47 -3.00 22.41 6.40
CA GLU A 47 -1.83 21.79 5.75
C GLU A 47 -0.95 21.06 6.76
N GLU A 48 -0.79 21.59 7.98
CA GLU A 48 -0.04 20.94 9.06
C GLU A 48 -0.66 19.58 9.43
N GLU A 49 -1.99 19.53 9.59
CA GLU A 49 -2.72 18.27 9.85
C GLU A 49 -2.59 17.30 8.67
N ALA A 50 -2.68 17.80 7.42
CA ALA A 50 -2.49 16.96 6.24
C ALA A 50 -1.09 16.33 6.18
N GLU A 51 -0.06 17.10 6.52
CA GLU A 51 1.32 16.64 6.56
C GLU A 51 1.57 15.63 7.69
N GLU A 52 0.97 15.83 8.88
CA GLU A 52 1.02 14.85 9.96
C GLU A 52 0.37 13.52 9.56
N ARG A 53 -0.82 13.58 8.94
CA ARG A 53 -1.54 12.38 8.46
C ARG A 53 -0.76 11.67 7.34
N ARG A 54 -0.15 12.43 6.42
CA ARG A 54 0.75 11.88 5.38
C ARG A 54 1.89 11.08 6.00
N LYS A 55 2.64 11.69 6.93
CA LYS A 55 3.77 11.05 7.62
C LYS A 55 3.32 9.81 8.41
N ALA A 56 2.19 9.89 9.10
CA ALA A 56 1.65 8.76 9.85
C ALA A 56 1.31 7.57 8.92
N ASN A 57 0.74 7.85 7.75
CA ASN A 57 0.43 6.82 6.76
C ASN A 57 1.67 6.21 6.12
N GLU A 58 2.65 7.04 5.75
CA GLU A 58 3.95 6.59 5.24
C GLU A 58 4.64 5.65 6.23
N GLN A 59 4.70 6.04 7.51
CA GLN A 59 5.26 5.24 8.58
C GLN A 59 4.50 3.91 8.74
N ARG A 60 3.16 3.94 8.75
CA ARG A 60 2.31 2.75 8.86
C ARG A 60 2.56 1.75 7.74
N LEU A 61 2.59 2.20 6.48
CA LEU A 61 2.81 1.34 5.32
C LEU A 61 4.24 0.77 5.32
N THR A 62 5.22 1.57 5.73
CA THR A 62 6.62 1.14 5.88
C THR A 62 6.79 0.08 6.97
N ASP A 63 6.17 0.27 8.13
CA ASP A 63 6.22 -0.70 9.23
C ASP A 63 5.56 -2.03 8.88
N MET A 64 4.45 -1.96 8.15
CA MET A 64 3.76 -3.14 7.66
C MET A 64 4.56 -3.90 6.61
N GLN A 65 5.16 -3.19 5.66
CA GLN A 65 6.09 -3.78 4.69
C GLN A 65 7.24 -4.49 5.40
N ARG A 66 7.89 -3.82 6.36
CA ARG A 66 8.96 -4.42 7.18
C ARG A 66 8.47 -5.67 7.90
N THR A 67 7.30 -5.60 8.54
CA THR A 67 6.72 -6.75 9.25
C THR A 67 6.50 -7.94 8.33
N LEU A 68 5.98 -7.73 7.12
CA LEU A 68 5.82 -8.80 6.14
C LEU A 68 7.16 -9.38 5.71
N LEU A 69 8.13 -8.53 5.38
CA LEU A 69 9.48 -8.92 4.97
C LEU A 69 10.18 -9.75 6.04
N ASP A 70 10.15 -9.31 7.29
CA ASP A 70 10.77 -9.98 8.44
C ASP A 70 10.15 -11.36 8.72
N ASN A 71 8.89 -11.56 8.33
CA ASN A 71 8.15 -12.81 8.56
C ASN A 71 7.90 -13.61 7.26
N MET A 72 8.60 -13.29 6.17
CA MET A 72 8.36 -13.92 4.87
C MET A 72 8.53 -15.44 4.93
N GLU A 73 9.65 -15.90 5.47
CA GLU A 73 9.99 -17.33 5.45
C GLU A 73 9.27 -18.12 6.54
N THR A 74 8.94 -17.47 7.66
CA THR A 74 8.39 -18.11 8.86
C THR A 74 6.87 -18.19 8.85
N VAL A 75 6.19 -17.19 8.29
CA VAL A 75 4.72 -17.07 8.36
C VAL A 75 4.11 -16.89 6.98
N VAL A 76 4.57 -15.90 6.21
CA VAL A 76 3.87 -15.46 4.98
C VAL A 76 3.93 -16.54 3.88
N VAL A 77 5.12 -17.03 3.52
CA VAL A 77 5.27 -18.05 2.46
C VAL A 77 4.62 -19.38 2.83
N PRO A 78 4.80 -19.92 4.06
CA PRO A 78 4.07 -21.11 4.48
C PRO A 78 2.55 -20.96 4.33
N ASP A 79 1.97 -19.85 4.78
CA ASP A 79 0.52 -19.62 4.71
C ASP A 79 0.03 -19.44 3.26
N ILE A 80 0.78 -18.72 2.40
CA ILE A 80 0.49 -18.62 0.97
C ILE A 80 0.46 -20.02 0.34
N ARG A 81 1.49 -20.83 0.60
CA ARG A 81 1.62 -22.19 0.05
C ARG A 81 0.48 -23.09 0.50
N GLU A 82 0.14 -23.03 1.78
CA GLU A 82 -0.96 -23.80 2.35
C GLU A 82 -2.30 -23.42 1.75
N LYS A 83 -2.60 -22.11 1.62
CA LYS A 83 -3.92 -21.64 1.16
C LYS A 83 -4.10 -21.67 -0.35
N THR A 84 -3.03 -21.55 -1.13
CA THR A 84 -3.11 -21.39 -2.59
C THR A 84 -2.47 -22.54 -3.38
N GLY A 85 -1.64 -23.36 -2.73
CA GLY A 85 -0.82 -24.37 -3.41
C GLY A 85 0.35 -23.79 -4.22
N TYR A 86 0.63 -22.49 -4.13
CA TYR A 86 1.65 -21.82 -4.95
C TYR A 86 3.07 -22.29 -4.63
N GLY A 87 3.69 -23.05 -5.55
CA GLY A 87 5.04 -23.61 -5.40
C GLY A 87 6.19 -22.73 -5.94
N GLY A 88 5.90 -21.52 -6.41
CA GLY A 88 6.90 -20.64 -7.01
C GLY A 88 7.88 -20.03 -5.99
N SER A 89 8.85 -19.28 -6.51
CA SER A 89 9.91 -18.63 -5.74
C SER A 89 9.93 -17.10 -5.89
N GLN A 90 8.97 -16.56 -6.65
CA GLN A 90 8.74 -15.14 -6.84
C GLN A 90 7.44 -14.75 -6.13
N PHE A 91 7.49 -13.66 -5.37
CA PHE A 91 6.34 -13.10 -4.69
C PHE A 91 6.29 -11.61 -5.01
N ARG A 92 5.14 -11.12 -5.48
CA ARG A 92 4.92 -9.70 -5.73
C ARG A 92 3.73 -9.24 -4.93
N PHE A 93 3.98 -8.39 -3.95
CA PHE A 93 2.97 -7.83 -3.09
C PHE A 93 2.59 -6.44 -3.58
N ARG A 94 1.29 -6.18 -3.66
CA ARG A 94 0.72 -4.87 -3.97
C ARG A 94 -0.26 -4.43 -2.91
N TRP A 95 -0.12 -3.20 -2.43
CA TRP A 95 -1.19 -2.55 -1.70
C TRP A 95 -2.30 -2.13 -2.68
N MET A 96 -3.56 -2.36 -2.32
CA MET A 96 -4.72 -1.95 -3.11
C MET A 96 -5.87 -1.47 -2.23
N TYR A 97 -6.70 -0.57 -2.78
CA TYR A 97 -7.95 -0.14 -2.18
C TYR A 97 -9.14 -0.65 -3.01
N SER A 98 -9.88 -1.63 -2.49
CA SER A 98 -11.14 -2.10 -3.07
C SER A 98 -11.97 -2.74 -1.97
N GLN A 99 -13.05 -2.06 -1.57
CA GLN A 99 -13.88 -2.43 -0.41
C GLN A 99 -13.07 -2.49 0.91
N GLY A 100 -12.04 -1.66 1.00
CA GLY A 100 -11.06 -1.65 2.10
C GLY A 100 -9.64 -1.84 1.60
N GLU A 101 -8.70 -1.57 2.50
CA GLU A 101 -7.28 -1.76 2.26
C GLU A 101 -6.91 -3.25 2.30
N HIS A 102 -6.11 -3.69 1.35
CA HIS A 102 -5.59 -5.05 1.34
C HIS A 102 -4.25 -5.11 0.62
N ILE A 103 -3.44 -6.10 0.98
CA ILE A 103 -2.23 -6.45 0.26
C ILE A 103 -2.51 -7.74 -0.51
N VAL A 104 -2.24 -7.74 -1.81
CA VAL A 104 -2.37 -8.92 -2.66
C VAL A 104 -0.99 -9.40 -3.07
N GLU A 105 -0.77 -10.70 -2.94
CA GLU A 105 0.35 -11.35 -3.60
C GLU A 105 -0.11 -11.81 -4.99
N GLU A 106 0.39 -11.17 -6.05
CA GLU A 106 -0.10 -11.34 -7.42
C GLU A 106 0.14 -12.73 -8.00
N CYS A 107 1.23 -13.42 -7.60
CA CYS A 107 1.58 -14.70 -8.20
C CYS A 107 0.70 -15.86 -7.70
N SER A 108 0.22 -15.78 -6.46
CA SER A 108 -0.65 -16.77 -5.81
C SER A 108 -2.10 -16.30 -5.66
N GLN A 109 -2.37 -15.01 -5.92
CA GLN A 109 -3.65 -14.33 -5.66
C GLN A 109 -4.04 -14.32 -4.17
N TYR A 110 -3.09 -14.59 -3.28
CA TYR A 110 -3.29 -14.53 -1.83
C TYR A 110 -3.57 -13.10 -1.37
N ARG A 111 -4.47 -12.94 -0.39
CA ARG A 111 -4.92 -11.63 0.10
C ARG A 111 -4.73 -11.51 1.60
N ILE A 112 -4.10 -10.41 2.01
CA ILE A 112 -3.96 -9.99 3.39
C ILE A 112 -4.91 -8.80 3.60
N PRO A 113 -6.05 -8.98 4.28
CA PRO A 113 -6.92 -7.87 4.62
C PRO A 113 -6.18 -6.98 5.62
N LEU A 114 -6.17 -5.68 5.35
CA LEU A 114 -5.71 -4.71 6.32
C LEU A 114 -6.91 -4.24 7.14
N GLY A 115 -6.70 -4.02 8.44
CA GLY A 115 -7.70 -3.37 9.27
C GLY A 115 -8.07 -1.98 8.73
N PRO A 116 -9.06 -1.30 9.33
CA PRO A 116 -9.35 0.08 8.94
C PRO A 116 -8.09 0.94 9.05
N SER A 117 -7.87 1.83 8.07
CA SER A 117 -6.85 2.86 8.21
C SER A 117 -7.19 3.71 9.44
N PRO A 118 -6.22 4.11 10.28
CA PRO A 118 -6.48 5.09 11.32
C PRO A 118 -7.04 6.37 10.67
N GLU A 119 -8.13 6.89 11.25
CA GLU A 119 -8.82 8.11 10.80
C GLU A 119 -7.94 9.36 10.99
#